data_AF-A0A938N9C8-F1
#
_entry.id   AF-A0A938N9C8-F1
#
_cell.length_a   1.000
_cell.length_b   1.000
_cell.length_c   1.000
_cell.angle_alpha   90.00
_cell.angle_beta   90.00
_cell.angle_gamma   90.00
#
_symmetry.space_group_name_H-M   'P 1'
#
loop_
_entity.id
_entity.type
_entity.pdbx_description
1 polymer ?
#
loop_
_entity_poly.entity_id
_entity_poly.type
_entity_poly.pdbx_seq_one_letter_code
_entity_poly.pdbx_strand_id
1 'polypeptide(L)' 'MRRLLALSLLLAAARAADAAPALYRILPGAESNLVSFVSKAPLETVEGKTRQVSGEVTVDPADLAAGCRVEVRVDLAS' A
#
# COMPACT_ATOMS: atom_id res chain seq x y z
N MET A 1 -39.67 22.36 16.46
CA MET A 1 -39.50 20.92 16.12
C MET A 1 -38.89 20.69 14.74
N ARG A 2 -39.39 21.30 13.64
CA ARG A 2 -38.81 21.14 12.28
C ARG A 2 -37.29 21.44 12.16
N ARG A 3 -36.78 22.45 12.88
CA ARG A 3 -35.34 22.81 12.85
C ARG A 3 -34.43 21.79 13.54
N LEU A 4 -34.91 21.11 14.58
CA LEU A 4 -34.17 20.02 15.24
C LEU A 4 -34.12 18.75 14.37
N LEU A 5 -35.17 18.51 13.58
CA LEU A 5 -35.21 17.41 12.62
C LEU A 5 -34.19 17.60 11.48
N ALA A 6 -34.09 18.82 10.95
CA ALA A 6 -33.12 19.13 9.89
C ALA A 6 -31.66 18.97 10.36
N LEU A 7 -31.36 19.37 11.60
CA LEU A 7 -30.01 19.26 12.16
C LEU A 7 -29.61 17.80 12.44
N SER A 8 -30.56 16.97 12.89
CA SER A 8 -30.31 15.54 13.12
C SER A 8 -30.08 14.75 11.82
N LEU A 9 -30.75 15.12 10.72
CA LEU A 9 -30.47 14.54 9.39
C LEU A 9 -29.09 14.93 8.85
N LEU A 10 -28.63 16.16 9.09
CA LEU A 10 -27.29 16.62 8.68
C LEU A 10 -26.16 15.91 9.45
N LEU A 11 -26.34 15.65 10.75
CA LEU A 11 -25.36 14.89 11.53
C LEU A 11 -25.33 13.40 11.18
N ALA A 12 -26.46 12.83 10.73
CA ALA A 12 -26.51 11.44 10.28
C ALA A 12 -25.75 11.23 8.95
N ALA A 13 -25.74 12.23 8.07
CA ALA A 13 -24.99 12.17 6.80
C ALA A 13 -23.47 12.25 6.97
N ALA A 14 -22.98 12.74 8.11
CA ALA A 14 -21.54 12.88 8.38
C ALA A 14 -20.86 11.57 8.85
N ARG A 15 -21.60 10.47 9.00
CA ARG A 15 -21.10 9.25 9.68
C ARG A 15 -20.62 8.10 8.80
N ALA A 16 -20.56 8.22 7.48
CA ALA A 16 -20.08 7.11 6.66
C ALA A 16 -19.39 7.58 5.38
N ALA A 17 -18.20 8.15 5.54
CA ALA A 17 -17.14 7.94 4.57
C ALA A 17 -16.10 7.05 5.25
N ASP A 18 -16.50 5.82 5.59
CA ASP A 18 -15.55 4.78 5.95
C ASP A 18 -14.82 4.43 4.65
N ALA A 19 -13.68 5.08 4.45
CA ALA A 19 -12.94 4.95 3.21
C ALA A 19 -12.34 3.54 3.19
N ALA A 20 -12.91 2.68 2.35
CA ALA A 20 -12.48 1.30 2.22
C ALA A 20 -10.96 1.22 2.04
N PRO A 21 -10.30 0.18 2.58
CA PRO A 21 -8.86 0.01 2.44
C PRO A 21 -8.44 0.11 0.98
N ALA A 22 -7.50 1.01 0.70
CA ALA A 22 -6.98 1.19 -0.64
C ALA A 22 -5.99 0.06 -0.94
N LEU A 23 -6.23 -0.65 -2.04
CA LEU A 23 -5.38 -1.74 -2.54
C LEU A 23 -4.62 -1.30 -3.78
N TYR A 24 -3.29 -1.36 -3.72
CA TYR A 24 -2.39 -1.07 -4.82
C TYR A 24 -1.67 -2.35 -5.24
N ARG A 25 -1.63 -2.63 -6.54
CA ARG A 25 -0.96 -3.82 -7.09
C ARG A 25 0.40 -3.47 -7.67
N ILE A 26 1.39 -4.29 -7.34
CA ILE A 26 2.73 -4.26 -7.92
C ILE A 26 2.74 -5.25 -9.09
N LEU A 27 2.80 -4.72 -10.32
CA LEU A 27 2.81 -5.53 -11.54
C LEU A 27 4.24 -5.88 -11.96
N PRO A 28 4.53 -7.13 -12.35
CA PRO A 28 5.86 -7.52 -12.79
C PRO A 28 6.30 -6.74 -14.03
N GLY A 29 7.57 -6.34 -14.07
CA GLY A 29 8.16 -5.65 -15.22
C GLY A 29 7.77 -4.19 -15.39
N ALA A 30 6.92 -3.62 -14.51
CA ALA A 30 6.63 -2.19 -14.56
C ALA A 30 7.90 -1.36 -14.26
N GLU A 31 8.13 -0.28 -15.02
CA GLU A 31 9.32 0.57 -14.86
C GLU A 31 9.47 1.16 -13.46
N SER A 32 8.35 1.40 -12.77
CA SER A 32 8.32 1.89 -11.39
C SER A 32 8.80 0.88 -10.35
N ASN A 33 8.92 -0.40 -10.71
CA ASN A 33 9.20 -1.47 -9.77
C ASN A 33 10.67 -1.86 -9.86
N LEU A 34 11.40 -1.64 -8.78
CA LEU A 34 12.82 -1.97 -8.69
C LEU A 34 13.14 -2.51 -7.30
N VAL A 35 13.65 -3.74 -7.25
CA VAL A 35 14.31 -4.28 -6.07
C VAL A 35 15.81 -4.29 -6.32
N SER A 36 16.56 -3.71 -5.40
CA SER A 36 18.02 -3.73 -5.40
C SER A 36 18.51 -4.49 -4.18
N PHE A 37 19.50 -5.36 -4.37
CA PHE A 37 20.16 -6.05 -3.27
C PHE A 37 21.66 -5.82 -3.34
N VAL A 38 22.27 -5.76 -2.15
CA VAL A 38 23.72 -5.64 -1.99
C VAL A 38 24.16 -6.70 -1.01
N SER A 39 24.98 -7.64 -1.47
CA SER A 39 25.65 -8.63 -0.64
C SER A 39 27.08 -8.15 -0.39
N LYS A 40 27.45 -7.95 0.88
CA LYS A 40 28.80 -7.55 1.27
C LYS A 40 29.51 -8.72 1.94
N ALA A 41 30.61 -9.15 1.35
CA ALA A 41 31.56 -10.07 1.95
C ALA A 41 32.93 -9.37 2.11
N PRO A 42 33.83 -9.86 2.98
CA PRO A 42 35.12 -9.21 3.23
C PRO A 42 36.01 -9.03 1.99
N LEU A 43 35.85 -9.88 0.98
CA LEU A 43 36.67 -9.90 -0.24
C LEU A 43 35.93 -9.39 -1.47
N GLU A 44 34.59 -9.34 -1.43
CA GLU A 44 33.79 -8.95 -2.59
C GLU A 44 32.45 -8.32 -2.18
N THR A 45 31.92 -7.47 -3.05
CA THR A 45 30.57 -6.94 -2.95
C THR A 45 29.83 -7.28 -4.24
N VAL A 46 28.66 -7.90 -4.10
CA VAL A 46 27.76 -8.23 -5.21
C VAL A 46 26.56 -7.30 -5.13
N GLU A 47 26.32 -6.56 -6.20
CA GLU A 47 25.12 -5.75 -6.38
C GLU A 47 24.24 -6.39 -7.45
N GLY A 48 22.94 -6.46 -7.19
CA GLY A 48 21.98 -6.93 -8.18
C GLY A 48 20.68 -6.14 -8.14
N LYS A 49 19.99 -6.16 -9.27
CA LYS A 49 18.75 -5.41 -9.49
C LYS A 49 17.77 -6.28 -10.26
N THR A 50 16.50 -6.25 -9.88
CA THR A 50 15.42 -6.91 -10.63
C THR A 50 14.17 -6.05 -10.65
N ARG A 51 13.45 -6.15 -11.77
CA ARG A 51 12.10 -5.59 -11.97
C ARG A 51 11.03 -6.67 -12.01
N GLN A 52 11.42 -7.94 -11.93
CA GLN A 52 10.47 -9.07 -11.88
C GLN A 52 9.97 -9.23 -10.45
N VAL A 53 9.11 -8.28 -10.08
CA VAL A 53 8.58 -8.13 -8.73
C VAL A 53 7.07 -7.99 -8.83
N SER A 54 6.36 -8.75 -8.00
CA SER A 54 4.89 -8.69 -7.91
C SER A 54 4.45 -8.57 -6.46
N GLY A 55 3.22 -8.14 -6.22
CA GLY A 55 2.77 -7.93 -4.85
C GLY A 55 1.56 -7.02 -4.72
N GLU A 56 1.20 -6.75 -3.47
CA GLU A 56 0.08 -5.89 -3.10
C GLU A 56 0.43 -5.04 -1.88
N VAL A 57 -0.05 -3.80 -1.88
CA VAL A 57 0.01 -2.86 -0.77
C VAL A 57 -1.41 -2.51 -0.37
N THR A 58 -1.77 -2.75 0.88
CA THR A 58 -3.06 -2.37 1.46
C THR A 58 -2.84 -1.29 2.50
N VAL A 59 -3.55 -0.18 2.39
CA VAL A 59 -3.53 0.89 3.39
C VAL A 59 -4.96 1.25 3.79
N ASP A 60 -5.19 1.44 5.08
CA ASP A 60 -6.45 1.99 5.57
C ASP A 60 -6.30 3.51 5.70
N PRO A 61 -6.96 4.31 4.84
CA PRO A 61 -6.90 5.77 4.94
C PRO A 61 -7.62 6.32 6.17
N ALA A 62 -8.51 5.55 6.80
CA ALA A 62 -9.21 5.93 8.02
C ALA A 62 -8.37 5.67 9.28
N ASP A 63 -7.41 4.74 9.20
CA ASP A 63 -6.48 4.41 10.29
C ASP A 63 -5.02 4.32 9.81
N LEU A 64 -4.38 5.48 9.66
CA LEU A 64 -2.96 5.56 9.31
C LEU A 64 -2.03 5.03 10.43
N ALA A 65 -2.53 4.91 11.67
CA ALA A 65 -1.74 4.42 12.80
C ALA A 65 -1.61 2.89 12.82
N ALA A 66 -2.59 2.18 12.25
CA ALA A 66 -2.50 0.74 11.99
C ALA A 66 -1.38 0.37 11.00
N GLY A 67 -0.91 1.34 10.20
CA GLY A 67 0.14 1.16 9.22
C GLY A 67 -0.36 0.59 7.90
N CYS A 68 0.55 0.02 7.11
CA CYS A 68 0.22 -0.61 5.83
C CYS A 68 0.63 -2.08 5.83
N ARG A 69 -0.16 -2.91 5.14
CA ARG A 69 0.22 -4.29 4.84
C ARG A 69 0.86 -4.32 3.46
N VAL A 70 2.09 -4.81 3.39
CA VAL A 70 2.85 -4.92 2.15
C VAL A 70 3.28 -6.36 1.95
N GLU A 71 2.95 -6.94 0.80
CA GLU A 71 3.39 -8.27 0.41
C GLU A 71 4.09 -8.20 -0.94
N VAL A 72 5.38 -8.55 -0.95
CA VAL A 72 6.24 -8.47 -2.14
C VAL A 72 6.83 -9.84 -2.44
N ARG A 73 6.78 -10.24 -3.70
CA ARG A 73 7.39 -11.45 -4.24
C ARG A 73 8.39 -11.06 -5.31
N VAL A 74 9.61 -11.55 -5.16
CA VAL A 74 10.70 -11.33 -6.10
C VAL A 74 10.94 -12.63 -6.86
N ASP A 75 10.88 -12.57 -8.18
CA ASP A 75 11.33 -13.67 -9.03
C ASP A 75 12.86 -13.59 -9.18
N LEU A 76 13.55 -14.66 -8.78
CA LEU A 76 15.00 -14.76 -8.81
C LEU A 76 15.51 -15.52 -10.04
N ALA A 77 14.62 -16.13 -10.84
CA ALA A 77 15.00 -16.95 -11.98
C ALA A 77 15.07 -16.16 -13.31
N SER A 78 14.85 -14.86 -13.26
CA SER A 78 14.68 -13.98 -14.43
C SER A 78 15.93 -13.19 -14.82
#